data_AF-A0A3S2V806-F1
#
_entry.id   AF-A0A3S2V806-F1
#
_cell.length_a   1.000
_cell.length_b   1.000
_cell.length_c   1.000
_cell.angle_alpha   90.00
_cell.angle_beta   90.00
_cell.angle_gamma   90.00
#
_symmetry.space_group_name_H-M   'P 1'
#
loop_
_entity.id
_entity.type
_entity.pdbx_description
1 polymer ?
#
loop_
_entity_poly.entity_id
_entity_poly.type
_entity_poly.pdbx_seq_one_letter_code
_entity_poly.pdbx_strand_id
1 'polypeptide(L)'
;MILKNYKSFRFLIISVGIAYVLHKLIFYFFKISQETFYYSIEKLYCIFFILSVLIFLILLKVKERSFEQLGMFFLFLSSIKIIFYYMLLRPILKISHYDTTTEKVNFFVLFILFLTIETLLTIRILSEKE
;
A
#
# COMPACT_ATOMS: atom_id res chain seq x y z
N MET A 1 -8.03 -22.62 10.10
CA MET A 1 -7.15 -21.83 9.21
C MET A 1 -7.79 -20.52 8.74
N ILE A 2 -9.05 -20.52 8.28
CA ILE A 2 -9.77 -19.33 7.78
C ILE A 2 -9.94 -18.21 8.84
N LEU A 3 -10.16 -18.56 10.12
CA LEU A 3 -10.44 -17.59 11.18
C LEU A 3 -9.24 -16.68 11.54
N LYS A 4 -8.01 -17.19 11.44
CA LYS A 4 -6.78 -16.44 11.76
C LYS A 4 -6.44 -15.44 10.64
N ASN A 5 -6.65 -15.85 9.39
CA ASN A 5 -6.50 -14.99 8.20
C ASN A 5 -7.49 -13.80 8.22
N TYR A 6 -8.69 -13.99 8.77
CA TYR A 6 -9.67 -12.91 8.95
C TYR A 6 -9.19 -11.82 9.91
N LYS A 7 -8.32 -12.12 10.89
CA LYS A 7 -7.74 -11.11 11.80
C LYS A 7 -6.74 -10.21 11.07
N SER A 8 -5.85 -10.81 10.29
CA SER A 8 -4.84 -10.07 9.52
C SER A 8 -5.48 -9.29 8.36
N PHE A 9 -6.48 -9.85 7.69
CA PHE A 9 -7.23 -9.13 6.66
C PHE A 9 -8.00 -7.93 7.23
N ARG A 10 -8.64 -8.09 8.40
CA ARG A 10 -9.26 -6.97 9.12
C ARG A 10 -8.25 -5.89 9.51
N PHE A 11 -7.05 -6.29 9.96
CA PHE A 11 -5.99 -5.32 10.27
C PHE A 11 -5.60 -4.50 9.04
N LEU A 12 -5.48 -5.13 7.86
CA LEU A 12 -5.21 -4.43 6.60
C LEU A 12 -6.31 -3.40 6.29
N ILE A 13 -7.58 -3.81 6.33
CA ILE A 13 -8.72 -2.92 6.04
C ILE A 13 -8.77 -1.74 7.02
N ILE A 14 -8.66 -2.01 8.33
CA ILE A 14 -8.72 -0.98 9.37
C ILE A 14 -7.54 0.00 9.22
N SER A 15 -6.33 -0.51 9.00
CA SER A 15 -5.14 0.34 8.85
C SER A 15 -5.25 1.25 7.64
N VAL A 16 -5.75 0.73 6.51
CA VAL A 16 -5.98 1.52 5.28
C VAL A 16 -7.11 2.53 5.48
N GLY A 17 -8.19 2.15 6.18
CA GLY A 17 -9.28 3.06 6.51
C GLY A 17 -8.83 4.23 7.38
N ILE A 18 -8.08 3.95 8.46
CA ILE A 18 -7.50 4.98 9.34
C ILE A 18 -6.54 5.88 8.55
N ALA A 19 -5.66 5.27 7.75
CA ALA A 19 -4.72 6.01 6.89
C ALA A 19 -5.46 6.96 5.95
N TYR A 20 -6.53 6.50 5.29
CA TYR A 20 -7.32 7.32 4.38
C TYR A 20 -8.00 8.50 5.09
N VAL A 21 -8.60 8.26 6.26
CA VAL A 21 -9.25 9.32 7.06
C VAL A 21 -8.22 10.35 7.50
N LEU A 22 -7.07 9.92 8.04
CA LEU A 22 -6.00 10.83 8.45
C LEU A 22 -5.49 11.65 7.26
N HIS A 23 -5.34 11.02 6.10
CA HIS A 23 -4.89 11.71 4.89
C HIS A 23 -5.87 12.79 4.42
N LYS A 24 -7.17 12.49 4.40
CA LYS A 24 -8.23 13.47 4.12
C LYS A 24 -8.21 14.63 5.12
N LEU A 25 -8.04 14.33 6.42
CA LEU A 25 -7.96 15.36 7.46
C LEU A 25 -6.76 16.27 7.28
N ILE A 26 -5.59 15.73 6.95
CA ILE A 26 -4.38 16.51 6.66
C ILE A 26 -4.63 17.42 5.46
N PHE A 27 -5.16 16.90 4.35
CA PHE A 27 -5.43 17.72 3.17
C PHE A 27 -6.47 18.82 3.44
N TYR A 28 -7.48 18.52 4.26
CA TYR A 28 -8.48 19.50 4.67
C TYR A 28 -7.86 20.61 5.55
N PHE A 29 -7.06 20.25 6.55
CA PHE A 29 -6.44 21.20 7.47
C PHE A 29 -5.41 22.10 6.78
N PHE A 30 -4.62 21.54 5.86
CA PHE A 30 -3.60 22.27 5.09
C PHE A 30 -4.16 22.95 3.83
N LYS A 31 -5.48 22.86 3.57
CA LYS A 31 -6.16 23.44 2.39
C LYS A 31 -5.47 23.12 1.06
N ILE A 32 -4.99 21.89 0.91
CA ILE A 32 -4.29 21.46 -0.31
C ILE A 32 -5.33 21.29 -1.42
N SER A 33 -5.20 22.05 -2.51
CA SER A 33 -6.07 21.91 -3.68
C SER A 33 -5.77 20.60 -4.42
N GLN A 34 -6.82 19.84 -4.73
CA GLN A 34 -6.74 18.52 -5.39
C GLN A 34 -7.22 18.57 -6.84
N GLU A 35 -7.73 19.72 -7.31
CA GLU A 35 -8.40 19.86 -8.61
C GLU A 35 -7.47 19.64 -9.80
N THR A 36 -6.17 19.88 -9.62
CA THR A 36 -5.16 19.73 -10.67
C THR A 36 -4.45 18.38 -10.65
N PHE A 37 -4.79 17.48 -9.72
CA PHE A 37 -4.07 16.21 -9.58
C PHE A 37 -4.37 15.27 -10.74
N TYR A 38 -3.34 14.65 -11.30
CA TYR A 38 -3.50 13.67 -12.38
C TYR A 38 -4.23 12.42 -11.89
N TYR A 39 -3.89 11.95 -10.68
CA TYR A 39 -4.67 10.94 -9.96
C TYR A 39 -5.36 11.51 -8.73
N SER A 40 -6.67 11.32 -8.66
CA SER A 40 -7.41 11.56 -7.42
C SER A 40 -6.93 10.61 -6.31
N ILE A 41 -6.95 11.11 -5.08
CA ILE A 41 -6.46 10.37 -3.90
C ILE A 41 -7.21 9.05 -3.75
N GLU A 42 -8.52 9.04 -4.03
CA GLU A 42 -9.38 7.86 -3.99
C GLU A 42 -8.89 6.77 -4.96
N LYS A 43 -8.48 7.16 -6.18
CA LYS A 43 -7.96 6.22 -7.18
C LYS A 43 -6.63 5.61 -6.72
N LEU A 44 -5.73 6.42 -6.18
CA LEU A 44 -4.45 5.93 -5.64
C LEU A 44 -4.69 4.95 -4.49
N TYR A 45 -5.51 5.29 -3.51
CA TYR A 45 -5.84 4.37 -2.42
C TYR A 45 -6.44 3.05 -2.92
N CYS A 46 -7.33 3.10 -3.90
CA CYS A 46 -7.95 1.91 -4.47
C CYS A 46 -6.90 1.00 -5.14
N ILE A 47 -6.04 1.56 -5.99
CA ILE A 47 -4.99 0.81 -6.69
C ILE A 47 -4.00 0.19 -5.69
N PHE A 48 -3.53 0.98 -4.71
CA PHE A 48 -2.60 0.51 -3.70
C PHE A 48 -3.23 -0.60 -2.84
N PHE A 49 -4.48 -0.42 -2.43
CA PHE A 49 -5.22 -1.41 -1.66
C PHE A 49 -5.41 -2.73 -2.42
N ILE A 50 -5.83 -2.68 -3.68
CA ILE A 50 -5.99 -3.89 -4.52
C ILE A 50 -4.67 -4.65 -4.61
N LEU A 51 -3.56 -3.94 -4.83
CA LEU A 51 -2.25 -4.56 -4.95
C LEU A 51 -1.77 -5.16 -3.62
N SER A 52 -1.99 -4.48 -2.49
CA SER A 52 -1.70 -5.01 -1.17
C SER A 52 -2.54 -6.23 -0.83
N VAL A 53 -3.83 -6.24 -1.19
CA VAL A 53 -4.70 -7.42 -1.04
C VAL A 53 -4.17 -8.58 -1.87
N LEU A 54 -3.77 -8.34 -3.11
CA LEU A 54 -3.19 -9.37 -3.98
C LEU A 54 -1.93 -9.99 -3.36
N ILE A 55 -1.00 -9.17 -2.89
CA ILE A 55 0.23 -9.64 -2.22
C ILE A 55 -0.12 -10.43 -0.96
N PHE A 56 -1.04 -9.93 -0.14
CA PHE A 56 -1.47 -10.61 1.07
C PHE A 56 -2.07 -11.99 0.77
N LEU A 57 -2.92 -12.11 -0.27
CA LEU A 57 -3.47 -13.40 -0.69
C LEU A 57 -2.38 -14.37 -1.15
N ILE A 58 -1.39 -13.89 -1.91
CA ILE A 58 -0.25 -14.72 -2.33
C ILE A 58 0.55 -15.17 -1.10
N LEU A 59 0.83 -14.28 -0.14
CA LEU A 59 1.53 -14.61 1.09
C LEU A 59 0.78 -15.66 1.92
N LEU A 60 -0.55 -15.56 2.03
CA LEU A 60 -1.35 -16.59 2.71
C LEU A 60 -1.20 -17.96 2.04
N LYS A 61 -1.18 -18.01 0.70
CA LYS A 61 -0.98 -19.27 -0.03
C LYS A 61 0.44 -19.82 0.14
N VAL A 62 1.44 -18.95 0.18
CA VAL A 62 2.84 -19.34 0.44
C VAL A 62 3.00 -19.82 1.87
N LYS A 63 2.36 -19.19 2.86
CA LYS A 63 2.36 -19.61 4.27
C LYS A 63 1.95 -21.08 4.41
N GLU A 64 0.94 -21.52 3.68
CA GLU A 64 0.43 -22.89 3.71
C GLU A 64 1.41 -23.92 3.12
N ARG A 65 2.24 -23.52 2.16
CA ARG A 65 3.18 -24.42 1.46
C ARG A 65 4.60 -24.39 2.02
N SER A 66 5.13 -23.21 2.32
CA SER A 66 6.52 -22.98 2.67
C SER A 66 6.68 -21.77 3.59
N PHE A 67 6.26 -21.92 4.86
CA PHE A 67 6.34 -20.87 5.86
C PHE A 67 7.74 -20.26 6.00
N GLU A 68 8.79 -21.08 5.92
CA GLU A 68 10.18 -20.64 6.08
C GLU A 68 10.64 -19.65 4.99
N GLN A 69 9.96 -19.64 3.84
CA GLN A 69 10.27 -18.77 2.71
C GLN A 69 9.35 -17.55 2.62
N LEU A 70 8.42 -17.36 3.57
CA LEU A 70 7.45 -16.25 3.55
C LEU A 70 8.11 -14.88 3.40
N GLY A 71 9.16 -14.60 4.18
CA GLY A 71 9.88 -13.33 4.12
C GLY A 71 10.53 -13.10 2.76
N MET A 72 11.13 -14.14 2.18
CA MET A 72 11.73 -14.07 0.83
C MET A 72 10.68 -13.80 -0.24
N PHE A 73 9.53 -14.48 -0.18
CA PHE A 73 8.42 -14.22 -1.09
C PHE A 73 7.85 -12.81 -0.94
N PHE A 74 7.75 -12.30 0.29
CA PHE A 74 7.32 -10.92 0.53
C PHE A 74 8.29 -9.92 -0.12
N LEU A 75 9.60 -10.08 0.09
CA LEU A 75 10.61 -9.21 -0.53
C LEU A 75 10.54 -9.26 -2.05
N PHE A 76 10.39 -10.45 -2.64
CA PHE A 76 10.22 -10.62 -4.08
C PHE A 76 8.95 -9.92 -4.62
N LEU A 77 7.80 -10.16 -4.00
CA LEU A 77 6.54 -9.52 -4.39
C LEU A 77 6.58 -8.00 -4.24
N SER A 78 7.17 -7.50 -3.15
CA SER A 78 7.33 -6.06 -2.92
C SER A 78 8.27 -5.41 -3.94
N SER A 79 9.27 -6.14 -4.43
CA SER A 79 10.17 -5.67 -5.49
C SER A 79 9.43 -5.53 -6.83
N ILE A 80 8.61 -6.52 -7.19
CA ILE A 80 7.74 -6.44 -8.37
C ILE A 80 6.74 -5.28 -8.23
N LYS A 81 6.20 -5.09 -7.03
CA LYS A 81 5.26 -4.01 -6.72
C LYS A 81 5.86 -2.63 -6.99
N ILE A 82 7.13 -2.43 -6.64
CA ILE A 82 7.85 -1.17 -6.89
C ILE A 82 7.88 -0.84 -8.38
N ILE A 83 8.09 -1.84 -9.25
CA ILE A 83 8.08 -1.65 -10.71
C ILE A 83 6.71 -1.15 -11.17
N PHE A 84 5.63 -1.74 -10.66
CA PHE A 84 4.26 -1.33 -10.98
C PHE A 84 3.96 0.10 -10.52
N TYR A 85 4.37 0.46 -9.30
CA TYR A 85 4.22 1.82 -8.80
C TYR A 85 5.06 2.84 -9.57
N TYR A 86 6.26 2.47 -10.01
CA TYR A 86 7.05 3.34 -10.88
C TYR A 86 6.32 3.64 -12.20
N MET A 87 5.64 2.63 -12.78
CA MET A 87 4.84 2.83 -13.98
C MET A 87 3.67 3.81 -13.76
N LEU A 88 3.02 3.76 -12.59
CA LEU A 88 1.98 4.70 -12.18
C LEU A 88 2.51 6.11 -11.85
N LEU A 89 3.72 6.20 -11.31
CA LEU A 89 4.37 7.46 -10.97
C LEU A 89 4.88 8.20 -12.22
N ARG A 90 5.28 7.45 -13.27
CA ARG A 90 5.84 8.00 -14.52
C ARG A 90 5.02 9.14 -15.14
N PRO A 91 3.68 9.07 -15.32
CA PRO A 91 2.91 10.20 -15.84
C PRO A 91 3.01 11.45 -14.95
N ILE A 92 2.97 11.30 -13.63
CA ILE A 92 3.10 12.40 -12.65
C ILE A 92 4.48 13.08 -12.77
N LEU A 93 5.53 12.30 -13.06
CA LEU A 93 6.89 12.83 -13.24
C LEU A 93 7.09 13.61 -14.55
N LYS A 94 6.30 13.29 -15.59
CA LYS A 94 6.44 13.88 -16.93
C LYS A 94 5.65 15.18 -17.11
N ILE A 95 4.70 15.45 -16.23
CA ILE A 95 3.89 16.67 -16.30
C ILE A 95 4.74 17.86 -15.80
N SER A 96 4.96 18.82 -16.71
CA SER A 96 5.73 20.05 -16.45
C SER A 96 4.85 21.31 -16.34
N HIS A 97 3.53 21.18 -16.52
CA HIS A 97 2.64 22.34 -16.69
C HIS A 97 2.16 22.99 -15.38
N TYR A 98 2.23 22.29 -14.24
CA TYR A 98 1.88 22.82 -12.91
C TYR A 98 2.83 22.25 -11.85
N ASP A 99 2.81 22.84 -10.64
CA ASP A 99 3.59 22.33 -9.52
C ASP A 99 3.10 20.94 -9.10
N THR A 100 3.80 19.91 -9.58
CA THR A 100 3.55 18.50 -9.29
C THR A 100 4.25 18.03 -8.01
N THR A 101 4.94 18.91 -7.28
CA THR A 101 5.74 18.53 -6.10
C THR A 101 4.87 17.88 -5.04
N THR A 102 3.71 18.46 -4.74
CA THR A 102 2.75 17.92 -3.76
C THR A 102 2.22 16.55 -4.19
N GLU A 103 1.91 16.36 -5.47
CA GLU A 103 1.40 15.08 -5.99
C GLU A 103 2.48 13.97 -5.92
N LYS A 104 3.74 14.30 -6.21
CA LYS A 104 4.88 13.39 -6.09
C LYS A 104 5.11 12.96 -4.65
N VAL A 105 5.14 13.92 -3.72
CA VAL A 105 5.31 13.64 -2.28
C VAL A 105 4.15 12.78 -1.78
N ASN A 106 2.92 13.12 -2.15
CA ASN A 106 1.73 12.33 -1.82
C ASN A 106 1.86 10.87 -2.27
N PHE A 107 2.24 10.63 -3.53
CA PHE A 107 2.45 9.28 -4.06
C PHE A 107 3.52 8.51 -3.27
N PHE A 108 4.65 9.15 -2.98
CA PHE A 108 5.75 8.52 -2.21
C PHE A 108 5.35 8.20 -0.77
N VAL A 109 4.65 9.12 -0.10
CA VAL A 109 4.13 8.90 1.26
C VAL A 109 3.17 7.73 1.28
N LEU A 110 2.26 7.65 0.30
CA LEU A 110 1.35 6.50 0.16
C LEU A 110 2.12 5.20 -0.06
N PHE A 111 3.14 5.22 -0.92
CA PHE A 111 3.99 4.06 -1.15
C PHE A 111 4.65 3.53 0.11
N ILE A 112 5.29 4.40 0.88
CA ILE A 112 5.93 4.01 2.14
C ILE A 112 4.89 3.49 3.12
N LEU A 113 3.75 4.18 3.26
CA LEU A 113 2.68 3.81 4.18
C LEU A 113 2.14 2.40 3.90
N PHE A 114 1.81 2.09 2.65
CA PHE A 114 1.33 0.76 2.26
C PHE A 114 2.41 -0.31 2.41
N LEU A 115 3.67 0.00 2.08
CA LEU A 115 4.78 -0.92 2.30
C LEU A 115 4.98 -1.23 3.79
N THR A 116 4.86 -0.22 4.67
CA THR A 116 4.92 -0.42 6.12
C THR A 116 3.78 -1.30 6.63
N ILE A 117 2.53 -1.05 6.19
CA ILE A 117 1.37 -1.88 6.58
C ILE A 117 1.59 -3.34 6.16
N GLU A 118 2.02 -3.59 4.93
CA GLU A 118 2.32 -4.94 4.44
C GLU A 118 3.49 -5.61 5.19
N THR A 119 4.52 -4.84 5.54
CA THR A 119 5.66 -5.32 6.31
C THR A 119 5.21 -5.75 7.71
N LEU A 120 4.41 -4.92 8.40
CA LEU A 120 3.85 -5.25 9.71
C LEU A 120 2.94 -6.49 9.65
N LEU A 121 2.14 -6.62 8.59
CA LEU A 121 1.32 -7.81 8.35
C LEU A 121 2.17 -9.06 8.15
N THR A 122 3.23 -8.97 7.36
CA THR A 122 4.17 -10.08 7.12
C THR A 122 4.87 -10.49 8.41
N ILE A 123 5.37 -9.53 9.19
CA ILE A 123 5.96 -9.80 10.51
C ILE A 123 4.96 -10.50 11.42
N ARG A 124 3.71 -10.05 11.46
CA ARG A 124 2.65 -10.69 12.26
C ARG A 124 2.35 -12.11 11.81
N ILE A 125 2.35 -12.36 10.50
CA ILE A 125 2.19 -13.72 9.96
C ILE A 125 3.37 -14.60 10.35
N LEU A 126 4.59 -14.04 10.35
CA LEU A 126 5.82 -14.75 10.70
C LEU A 126 5.89 -15.05 12.21
N SER A 127 5.49 -14.11 13.05
CA SER A 127 5.47 -14.25 14.51
C SER A 127 4.37 -15.20 15.01
N GLU A 128 3.45 -15.64 14.14
CA GLU A 128 2.41 -16.60 14.51
C GLU A 128 2.89 -18.05 14.57
N LYS A 129 4.13 -18.33 14.13
CA LYS A 129 4.80 -19.65 14.22
C LYS A 129 5.54 -19.82 15.55
N GLU A 130 5.95 -18.73 16.18
CA GLU A 130 6.53 -18.73 17.53
C GLU A 130 5.43 -18.74 18.59
#